data_AF-G0N9Z0-F1
#
_entry.id   AF-G0N9Z0-F1
#
_cell.length_a   1.000
_cell.length_b   1.000
_cell.length_c   1.000
_cell.angle_alpha   90.00
_cell.angle_beta   90.00
_cell.angle_gamma   90.00
#
_symmetry.space_group_name_H-M   'P 1'
#
loop_
_entity.id
_entity.type
_entity.pdbx_description
1 polymer ?
#
loop_
_entity_poly.entity_id
_entity_poly.type
_entity_poly.pdbx_seq_one_letter_code
_entity_poly.pdbx_strand_id
1 'polypeptide(L)'
;MSLYFIIIVAREIPFVRIFYFNYQEYYIAAAAYNHIYFILYVRCTGIVLLSFQRYFVIAHSQSQITTKIQTAPKLQVIVVYWTIPTLISLVVLKDTNFHYNSYESMAVIAEPDVIQRNTLMALVVVSLTCILCSLAYGGLFFFIRKNSKRLSTSLRREVSLAAQVFILLLAFFAILVYYSFQNYFSQTQNTGPIFYMRAIYPMANGFLSYINPFCILFLNRDLTKQVIRSVYCKKFKVVSFKEKV
;
A
#
# COMPACT_ATOMS: atom_id res chain seq x y z
N MET A 1 -6.29 -3.95 -6.05
CA MET A 1 -6.90 -5.29 -6.02
C MET A 1 -7.56 -5.66 -7.34
N SER A 2 -8.40 -4.80 -7.95
CA SER A 2 -9.03 -5.10 -9.23
C SER A 2 -8.03 -5.48 -10.34
N LEU A 3 -6.90 -4.77 -10.44
CA LEU A 3 -5.82 -5.12 -11.37
C LEU A 3 -5.20 -6.50 -11.11
N TYR A 4 -5.10 -6.94 -9.85
CA TYR A 4 -4.60 -8.28 -9.52
C TYR A 4 -5.58 -9.38 -9.98
N PHE A 5 -6.87 -9.18 -9.74
CA PHE A 5 -7.89 -10.14 -10.21
C PHE A 5 -7.96 -10.21 -11.73
N ILE A 6 -7.94 -9.05 -12.40
CA ILE A 6 -7.96 -8.99 -13.87
C ILE A 6 -6.69 -9.62 -14.44
N ILE A 7 -5.51 -9.23 -13.95
CA ILE A 7 -4.27 -9.57 -14.64
C ILE A 7 -3.72 -10.93 -14.21
N ILE A 8 -3.93 -11.36 -12.96
CA ILE A 8 -3.40 -12.63 -12.42
C ILE A 8 -4.49 -13.69 -12.33
N VAL A 9 -5.58 -13.43 -11.62
CA VAL A 9 -6.62 -14.46 -11.37
C VAL A 9 -7.38 -14.83 -12.64
N ALA A 10 -7.67 -13.86 -13.51
CA ALA A 10 -8.41 -14.13 -14.74
C ALA A 10 -7.65 -15.05 -15.71
N ARG A 11 -6.34 -15.25 -15.55
CA ARG A 11 -5.55 -16.22 -16.35
C ARG A 11 -5.98 -17.66 -16.15
N GLU A 12 -6.64 -17.97 -15.04
CA GLU A 12 -7.17 -19.31 -14.79
C GLU A 12 -8.42 -19.60 -15.63
N ILE A 13 -9.05 -18.57 -16.21
CA ILE A 13 -10.18 -18.73 -17.11
C ILE A 13 -9.65 -19.07 -18.51
N PRO A 14 -10.01 -20.21 -19.11
CA PRO A 14 -9.46 -20.67 -20.39
C PRO A 14 -9.58 -19.64 -21.52
N PHE A 15 -10.73 -18.97 -21.64
CA PHE A 15 -10.95 -17.93 -22.65
C PHE A 15 -10.00 -16.73 -22.49
N VAL A 16 -9.86 -16.23 -21.25
CA VAL A 16 -8.99 -15.08 -20.95
C VAL A 16 -7.53 -15.45 -21.12
N ARG A 17 -7.16 -16.70 -20.81
CA ARG A 17 -5.81 -17.23 -21.02
C ARG A 17 -5.39 -17.17 -22.49
N ILE A 18 -6.25 -17.65 -23.40
CA ILE A 18 -6.02 -17.56 -24.86
C ILE A 18 -5.86 -16.11 -25.28
N PHE A 19 -6.76 -15.24 -24.80
CA PHE A 19 -6.69 -13.82 -25.10
C PHE A 19 -5.37 -13.19 -24.62
N TYR A 20 -4.96 -13.42 -23.38
CA TYR A 20 -3.71 -12.87 -22.85
C TYR A 20 -2.46 -13.41 -23.53
N PHE A 21 -2.46 -14.68 -23.95
CA PHE A 21 -1.34 -15.27 -24.66
C PHE A 21 -1.23 -14.71 -26.09
N ASN A 22 -2.35 -14.62 -26.82
CA ASN A 22 -2.37 -14.11 -28.20
C ASN A 22 -2.04 -12.62 -28.28
N TYR A 23 -2.47 -11.83 -27.30
CA TYR A 23 -2.23 -10.38 -27.24
C TYR A 23 -1.09 -9.99 -26.29
N GLN A 24 -0.17 -10.92 -25.98
CA GLN A 24 0.91 -10.67 -25.01
C GLN A 24 1.83 -9.50 -25.39
N GLU A 25 2.02 -9.28 -26.70
CA GLU A 25 2.83 -8.17 -27.26
C GLU A 25 2.18 -6.79 -27.05
N TYR A 26 0.86 -6.73 -26.82
CA TYR A 26 0.13 -5.48 -26.54
C TYR A 26 0.22 -5.07 -25.06
N TYR A 27 1.42 -5.12 -24.50
CA TYR A 27 1.75 -4.76 -23.11
C TYR A 27 1.01 -5.57 -22.02
N ILE A 28 0.29 -6.65 -22.35
CA ILE A 28 -0.43 -7.46 -21.36
C ILE A 28 0.58 -8.15 -20.43
N ALA A 29 1.63 -8.76 -20.99
CA ALA A 29 2.70 -9.37 -20.21
C ALA A 29 3.53 -8.33 -19.43
N ALA A 30 3.72 -7.14 -20.01
CA ALA A 30 4.38 -6.03 -19.32
C ALA A 30 3.56 -5.52 -18.12
N ALA A 31 2.26 -5.30 -18.30
CA ALA A 31 1.35 -4.90 -17.23
C ALA A 31 1.28 -5.97 -16.12
N ALA A 32 1.26 -7.23 -16.51
CA ALA A 32 1.35 -8.38 -15.63
C ALA A 32 2.56 -8.38 -14.70
N TYR A 33 3.72 -8.00 -15.20
CA TYR A 33 4.92 -7.87 -14.38
C TYR A 33 4.92 -6.55 -13.59
N ASN A 34 4.76 -5.43 -14.30
CA ASN A 34 4.97 -4.08 -13.77
C ASN A 34 3.92 -3.67 -12.73
N HIS A 35 2.67 -4.17 -12.80
CA HIS A 35 1.63 -3.79 -11.84
C HIS A 35 2.00 -4.17 -10.40
N ILE A 36 2.80 -5.21 -10.20
CA ILE A 36 3.21 -5.68 -8.88
C ILE A 36 4.03 -4.60 -8.17
N TYR A 37 5.04 -4.07 -8.87
CA TYR A 37 5.92 -3.01 -8.37
C TYR A 37 5.20 -1.67 -8.30
N PHE A 38 4.39 -1.33 -9.30
CA PHE A 38 3.59 -0.10 -9.29
C PHE A 38 2.69 -0.02 -8.05
N ILE A 39 1.95 -1.09 -7.76
CA ILE A 39 1.06 -1.15 -6.59
C ILE A 39 1.87 -1.14 -5.28
N LEU A 40 3.05 -1.77 -5.24
CA LEU A 40 3.93 -1.66 -4.08
C LEU A 40 4.33 -0.20 -3.83
N TYR A 41 4.76 0.53 -4.86
CA TYR A 41 5.20 1.92 -4.72
C TYR A 41 4.08 2.85 -4.28
N VAL A 42 2.88 2.70 -4.85
CA VAL A 42 1.67 3.43 -4.41
C VAL A 42 1.40 3.21 -2.91
N ARG A 43 1.60 2.00 -2.40
CA ARG A 43 1.39 1.70 -0.97
C ARG A 43 2.50 2.26 -0.10
N CYS A 44 3.76 2.12 -0.51
CA CYS A 44 4.91 2.71 0.16
C CYS A 44 4.72 4.21 0.36
N THR A 45 4.47 4.95 -0.73
CA THR A 45 4.24 6.40 -0.68
C THR A 45 3.01 6.74 0.15
N GLY A 46 1.91 5.99 -0.01
CA GLY A 46 0.69 6.21 0.75
C GLY A 46 0.88 6.09 2.26
N ILE A 47 1.63 5.10 2.73
CA ILE A 47 1.91 4.90 4.16
C ILE A 47 2.89 5.92 4.71
N VAL A 48 3.92 6.30 3.94
CA VAL A 48 4.82 7.40 4.34
C VAL A 48 4.03 8.69 4.56
N LEU A 49 3.23 9.10 3.56
CA LEU A 49 2.42 10.32 3.64
C LEU A 49 1.44 10.27 4.81
N LEU A 50 0.75 9.14 5.00
CA LEU A 50 -0.19 8.96 6.11
C LEU A 50 0.52 9.04 7.47
N SER A 51 1.72 8.48 7.59
CA SER A 51 2.49 8.48 8.84
C SER A 51 2.95 9.88 9.23
N PHE A 52 3.46 10.65 8.26
CA PHE A 52 3.80 12.06 8.49
C PHE A 52 2.58 12.91 8.77
N GLN A 53 1.47 12.72 8.04
CA GLN A 53 0.21 13.42 8.32
C GLN A 53 -0.23 13.20 9.77
N ARG A 54 -0.22 11.95 10.26
CA ARG A 54 -0.57 11.62 11.64
C ARG A 54 0.39 12.26 12.63
N TYR A 55 1.68 12.20 12.36
CA TYR A 55 2.70 12.82 13.20
C TYR A 55 2.47 14.33 13.33
N PHE A 56 2.28 15.06 12.24
CA PHE A 56 2.07 16.52 12.28
C PHE A 56 0.76 16.90 12.98
N VAL A 57 -0.33 16.20 12.68
CA VAL A 57 -1.63 16.47 13.31
C VAL A 57 -1.60 16.27 14.83
N ILE A 58 -0.92 15.22 15.31
CA ILE A 58 -0.91 14.86 16.73
C ILE A 58 0.19 15.60 17.50
N ALA A 59 1.42 15.64 16.99
CA ALA A 59 2.58 16.19 17.70
C ALA A 59 2.75 17.70 17.48
N HIS A 60 2.28 18.24 16.35
CA HIS A 60 2.48 19.63 15.94
C HIS A 60 1.16 20.28 15.51
N SER A 61 0.11 20.11 16.30
CA SER A 61 -1.26 20.55 15.96
C SER A 61 -1.38 22.05 15.68
N GLN A 62 -0.53 22.88 16.27
CA GLN A 62 -0.53 24.35 16.11
C GLN A 62 0.38 24.86 14.98
N SER A 63 1.10 23.98 14.29
CA SER A 63 2.02 24.40 13.22
C SER A 63 1.27 24.79 11.95
N GLN A 64 1.79 25.77 11.19
CA GLN A 64 1.23 26.17 9.89
C GLN A 64 1.20 25.02 8.88
N ILE A 65 2.12 24.06 9.00
CA ILE A 65 2.18 22.86 8.17
C ILE A 65 0.94 21.99 8.41
N THR A 66 0.56 21.79 9.67
CA THR A 66 -0.64 21.03 10.03
C THR A 66 -1.90 21.70 9.50
N THR A 67 -2.01 23.04 9.62
CA THR A 67 -3.16 23.78 9.09
C THR A 67 -3.28 23.60 7.57
N LYS A 68 -2.17 23.65 6.83
CA LYS A 68 -2.15 23.39 5.38
C LYS A 68 -2.58 21.96 5.04
N ILE A 69 -2.08 20.96 5.76
CA ILE A 69 -2.43 19.56 5.52
C ILE A 69 -3.93 19.32 5.77
N GLN A 70 -4.51 19.93 6.81
CA GLN A 70 -5.92 19.76 7.16
C GLN A 70 -6.88 20.53 6.25
N THR A 71 -6.45 21.67 5.70
CA THR A 71 -7.27 22.51 4.81
C THR A 71 -7.08 22.18 3.33
N ALA A 72 -6.16 21.26 3.00
CA ALA A 72 -5.90 20.86 1.63
C ALA A 72 -7.17 20.30 0.95
N PRO A 73 -7.52 20.77 -0.26
CA PRO A 73 -8.63 20.23 -1.01
C PRO A 73 -8.36 18.77 -1.40
N LYS A 74 -9.42 17.95 -1.40
CA LYS A 74 -9.35 16.52 -1.69
C LYS A 74 -8.61 16.22 -3.00
N LEU A 75 -8.80 17.05 -4.03
CA LEU A 75 -8.15 16.89 -5.33
C LEU A 75 -6.63 17.02 -5.22
N GLN A 76 -6.11 17.98 -4.45
CA GLN A 76 -4.66 18.13 -4.26
C GLN A 76 -4.07 16.93 -3.54
N VAL A 77 -4.76 16.41 -2.51
CA VAL A 77 -4.33 15.18 -1.81
C VAL A 77 -4.28 14.02 -2.78
N ILE A 78 -5.32 13.83 -3.61
CA ILE A 78 -5.34 12.79 -4.64
C ILE A 78 -4.15 12.96 -5.57
N VAL A 79 -3.94 14.15 -6.15
CA VAL A 79 -2.83 14.41 -7.07
C VAL A 79 -1.49 14.04 -6.43
N VAL A 80 -1.19 14.51 -5.22
CA VAL A 80 0.07 14.19 -4.52
C VAL A 80 0.25 12.68 -4.32
N TYR A 81 -0.81 11.98 -3.91
CA TYR A 81 -0.77 10.54 -3.66
C TYR A 81 -0.57 9.71 -4.93
N TRP A 82 -0.93 10.23 -6.11
CA TRP A 82 -0.75 9.54 -7.39
C TRP A 82 0.53 9.96 -8.13
N THR A 83 0.91 11.24 -8.07
CA THR A 83 2.08 11.76 -8.80
C THR A 83 3.37 11.13 -8.29
N ILE A 84 3.59 11.09 -6.98
CA ILE A 84 4.84 10.57 -6.39
C ILE A 84 5.09 9.10 -6.79
N PRO A 85 4.17 8.14 -6.57
CA PRO A 85 4.41 6.76 -6.96
C PRO A 85 4.49 6.59 -8.47
N THR A 86 3.78 7.40 -9.26
CA THR A 86 3.88 7.34 -10.73
C THR A 86 5.29 7.71 -11.20
N LEU A 87 5.87 8.79 -10.65
CA LEU A 87 7.23 9.21 -10.97
C LEU A 87 8.28 8.14 -10.61
N ILE A 88 8.16 7.52 -9.43
CA ILE A 88 9.04 6.42 -9.02
C ILE A 88 8.86 5.21 -9.95
N SER A 89 7.63 4.93 -10.37
CA SER A 89 7.31 3.78 -11.21
C SER A 89 7.78 3.92 -12.66
N LEU A 90 8.08 5.12 -13.15
CA LEU A 90 8.62 5.32 -14.50
C LEU A 90 9.87 4.46 -14.76
N VAL A 91 10.69 4.23 -13.72
CA VAL A 91 11.90 3.39 -13.80
C VAL A 91 11.58 1.94 -14.14
N VAL A 92 10.44 1.42 -13.66
CA VAL A 92 10.00 0.04 -13.88
C VAL A 92 9.14 -0.08 -15.14
N LEU A 93 8.40 0.97 -15.49
CA LEU A 93 7.51 1.00 -16.66
C LEU A 93 8.24 1.16 -18.00
N LYS A 94 9.54 1.51 -17.98
CA LYS A 94 10.32 1.71 -19.21
C LYS A 94 10.60 0.42 -19.98
N ASP A 95 10.63 -0.73 -19.29
CA ASP A 95 10.85 -2.01 -19.96
C ASP A 95 9.51 -2.60 -20.39
N THR A 96 9.49 -3.16 -21.59
CA THR A 96 8.26 -3.70 -22.21
C THR A 96 8.46 -5.11 -22.77
N ASN A 97 9.69 -5.61 -22.78
CA ASN A 97 10.07 -6.92 -23.32
C ASN A 97 9.72 -8.04 -22.33
N PHE A 98 8.43 -8.29 -22.15
CA PHE A 98 7.91 -9.37 -21.30
C PHE A 98 7.06 -10.32 -22.15
N HIS A 99 7.21 -11.62 -21.90
CA HIS A 99 6.45 -12.65 -22.61
C HIS A 99 6.04 -13.78 -21.66
N TYR A 100 5.04 -14.55 -22.06
CA TYR A 100 4.61 -15.74 -21.32
C TYR A 100 5.40 -16.96 -21.79
N ASN A 101 5.85 -17.79 -20.82
CA ASN A 101 6.65 -18.98 -21.12
C ASN A 101 5.90 -20.00 -21.99
N SER A 102 4.69 -20.36 -21.59
CA SER A 102 3.84 -21.31 -22.33
C SER A 102 2.38 -21.06 -22.03
N TYR A 103 1.51 -21.58 -22.89
CA TYR A 103 0.06 -21.51 -22.71
C TYR A 103 -0.40 -22.15 -21.39
N GLU A 104 0.27 -23.22 -20.94
CA GLU A 104 -0.09 -23.92 -19.71
C GLU A 104 0.38 -23.19 -18.45
N SER A 105 1.61 -22.67 -18.48
CA SER A 105 2.24 -22.08 -17.29
C SER A 105 1.90 -20.59 -17.10
N MET A 106 1.68 -19.84 -18.18
CA MET A 106 1.44 -18.38 -18.18
C MET A 106 2.39 -17.58 -17.28
N ALA A 107 3.59 -18.12 -17.06
CA ALA A 107 4.62 -17.51 -16.23
C ALA A 107 5.26 -16.37 -17.01
N VAL A 108 5.33 -15.18 -16.39
CA VAL A 108 5.92 -14.00 -17.04
C VAL A 108 7.43 -14.09 -16.98
N ILE A 109 8.04 -14.32 -18.14
CA ILE A 109 9.49 -14.29 -18.34
C ILE A 109 9.90 -12.83 -18.53
N ALA A 110 10.97 -12.46 -17.85
CA ALA A 110 11.61 -11.16 -17.92
C ALA A 110 13.11 -11.38 -17.97
N GLU A 111 13.85 -10.44 -18.59
CA GLU A 111 15.29 -10.51 -18.64
C GLU A 111 15.90 -10.43 -17.22
N PRO A 112 16.97 -11.20 -16.91
CA PRO A 112 17.54 -11.27 -15.56
C PRO A 112 18.02 -9.92 -15.01
N ASP A 113 18.55 -9.05 -15.86
CA ASP A 113 19.00 -7.70 -15.52
C ASP A 113 17.83 -6.79 -15.12
N VAL A 114 16.69 -6.89 -15.83
CA VAL A 114 15.44 -6.19 -15.50
C VAL A 114 14.92 -6.67 -14.14
N ILE A 115 14.94 -7.98 -13.89
CA ILE A 115 14.53 -8.56 -12.60
C ILE A 115 15.42 -8.04 -11.46
N GLN A 116 16.73 -8.07 -11.64
CA GLN A 116 17.69 -7.63 -10.63
C GLN A 116 17.51 -6.15 -10.31
N ARG A 117 17.39 -5.30 -11.34
CA ARG A 117 17.19 -3.86 -11.18
C ARG A 117 15.87 -3.55 -10.46
N ASN A 118 14.77 -4.16 -10.88
CA ASN A 118 13.45 -3.88 -10.30
C ASN A 118 13.35 -4.39 -8.85
N THR A 119 13.99 -5.51 -8.54
CA THR A 119 14.08 -6.05 -7.18
C THR A 119 14.93 -5.15 -6.28
N LEU A 120 16.09 -4.67 -6.76
CA LEU A 120 16.93 -3.73 -6.03
C LEU A 120 16.21 -2.41 -5.77
N MET A 121 15.54 -1.86 -6.78
CA MET A 121 14.75 -0.63 -6.62
C MET A 121 13.60 -0.82 -5.63
N ALA A 122 12.90 -1.95 -5.68
CA ALA A 122 11.89 -2.28 -4.68
C ALA A 122 12.46 -2.35 -3.26
N LEU A 123 13.62 -3.00 -3.09
CA LEU A 123 14.32 -3.07 -1.81
C LEU A 123 14.66 -1.67 -1.28
N VAL A 124 15.20 -0.79 -2.12
CA VAL A 124 15.52 0.60 -1.74
C VAL A 124 14.27 1.36 -1.32
N VAL A 125 13.20 1.33 -2.13
CA VAL A 125 11.94 2.05 -1.83
C VAL A 125 11.29 1.57 -0.53
N VAL A 126 11.27 0.24 -0.31
CA VAL A 126 10.72 -0.35 0.91
C VAL A 126 11.59 -0.01 2.12
N SER A 127 12.91 -0.05 1.98
CA SER A 127 13.85 0.33 3.06
C SER A 127 13.66 1.78 3.48
N LEU A 128 13.62 2.71 2.51
CA LEU A 128 13.37 4.13 2.77
C LEU A 128 12.01 4.35 3.43
N THR A 129 10.98 3.63 2.98
CA THR A 129 9.65 3.66 3.59
C THR A 129 9.71 3.24 5.06
N CYS A 130 10.38 2.13 5.38
CA CYS A 130 10.54 1.65 6.74
C CYS A 130 11.28 2.66 7.63
N ILE A 131 12.35 3.29 7.13
CA ILE A 131 13.12 4.30 7.86
C ILE A 131 12.26 5.52 8.15
N LEU A 132 11.64 6.11 7.12
CA LEU A 132 10.83 7.32 7.25
C LEU A 132 9.63 7.11 8.18
N CYS A 133 8.93 5.98 8.03
CA CYS A 133 7.82 5.64 8.91
C CYS A 133 8.30 5.40 10.35
N SER A 134 9.41 4.71 10.57
CA SER A 134 9.97 4.50 11.92
C SER A 134 10.35 5.81 12.60
N LEU A 135 10.90 6.78 11.85
CA LEU A 135 11.18 8.12 12.38
C LEU A 135 9.89 8.86 12.77
N ALA A 136 8.88 8.87 11.89
CA ALA A 136 7.60 9.50 12.16
C ALA A 136 6.89 8.88 13.39
N TYR A 137 6.84 7.54 13.47
CA TYR A 137 6.23 6.84 14.61
C TYR A 137 7.05 6.92 15.88
N GLY A 138 8.38 6.90 15.78
CA GLY A 138 9.27 7.11 16.92
C GLY A 138 9.02 8.48 17.54
N GLY A 139 8.95 9.52 16.72
CA GLY A 139 8.61 10.88 17.15
C GLY A 139 7.20 10.97 17.75
N LEU A 140 6.22 10.32 17.13
CA LEU A 140 4.84 10.26 17.63
C LEU A 140 4.76 9.59 19.00
N PHE A 141 5.41 8.44 19.15
CA PHE A 141 5.45 7.67 20.39
C PHE A 141 6.11 8.45 21.51
N PHE A 142 7.23 9.13 21.22
CA PHE A 142 7.90 10.00 22.18
C PHE A 142 6.98 11.13 22.67
N PHE A 143 6.28 11.80 21.75
CA PHE A 143 5.33 12.86 22.08
C PHE A 143 4.18 12.34 22.96
N ILE A 144 3.58 11.20 22.61
CA ILE A 144 2.50 10.57 23.37
C ILE A 144 2.97 10.22 24.77
N ARG A 145 4.14 9.58 24.91
CA ARG A 145 4.68 9.17 26.22
C ARG A 145 4.94 10.38 27.12
N LYS A 146 5.47 11.48 26.57
CA LYS A 146 5.71 12.73 27.31
C LYS A 146 4.41 13.42 27.75
N ASN A 147 3.34 13.34 26.94
CA ASN A 147 2.10 14.08 27.15
C ASN A 147 0.89 13.22 27.56
N SER A 148 1.09 11.93 27.89
CA SER A 148 0.02 10.94 28.05
C SER A 148 -1.07 11.34 29.06
N LYS A 149 -0.72 12.06 30.13
CA LYS A 149 -1.67 12.51 31.16
C LYS A 149 -2.55 13.68 30.72
N ARG A 150 -2.16 14.41 29.67
CA ARG A 150 -2.83 15.62 29.16
C ARG A 150 -3.56 15.42 27.82
N LEU A 151 -3.63 14.19 27.32
CA LEU A 151 -4.28 13.89 26.04
C LEU A 151 -5.80 13.99 26.14
N SER A 152 -6.40 14.87 25.33
CA SER A 152 -7.84 14.99 25.18
C SER A 152 -8.47 13.74 24.55
N THR A 153 -9.77 13.53 24.77
CA THR A 153 -10.52 12.41 24.18
C THR A 153 -10.47 12.40 22.65
N SER A 154 -10.46 13.58 22.02
CA SER A 154 -10.31 13.71 20.56
C SER A 154 -8.95 13.17 20.10
N LEU A 155 -7.87 13.59 20.77
CA LEU A 155 -6.51 13.19 20.42
C LEU A 155 -6.27 11.68 20.63
N ARG A 156 -6.90 11.09 21.66
CA ARG A 156 -6.86 9.62 21.86
C ARG A 156 -7.46 8.84 20.69
N ARG A 157 -8.50 9.36 20.02
CA ARG A 157 -9.06 8.73 18.82
C ARG A 157 -8.07 8.77 17.66
N GLU A 158 -7.35 9.88 17.50
CA GLU A 158 -6.31 10.00 16.48
C GLU A 158 -5.13 9.06 16.74
N VAL A 159 -4.75 8.86 18.00
CA VAL A 159 -3.72 7.89 18.41
C VAL A 159 -4.14 6.45 18.10
N SER A 160 -5.40 6.07 18.38
CA SER A 160 -5.93 4.76 17.97
C SER A 160 -5.85 4.56 16.45
N LEU A 161 -6.13 5.61 15.69
CA LEU A 161 -6.04 5.59 14.22
C LEU A 161 -4.59 5.54 13.72
N ALA A 162 -3.63 6.09 14.47
CA ALA A 162 -2.20 5.95 14.20
C ALA A 162 -1.68 4.53 14.52
N ALA A 163 -2.27 3.83 15.50
CA ALA A 163 -1.92 2.45 15.83
C ALA A 163 -2.20 1.46 14.68
N GLN A 164 -3.22 1.70 13.87
CA GLN A 164 -3.43 0.95 12.61
C GLN A 164 -2.20 1.02 11.71
N VAL A 165 -1.66 2.21 11.53
CA VAL A 165 -0.58 2.44 10.57
C VAL A 165 0.73 1.88 11.12
N PHE A 166 0.87 1.75 12.43
CA PHE A 166 1.93 0.97 13.07
C PHE A 166 1.85 -0.53 12.71
N ILE A 167 0.65 -1.13 12.72
CA ILE A 167 0.47 -2.54 12.28
C ILE A 167 0.89 -2.70 10.82
N LEU A 168 0.55 -1.73 9.96
CA LEU A 168 1.04 -1.73 8.57
C LEU A 168 2.56 -1.65 8.50
N LEU A 169 3.20 -0.81 9.32
CA LEU A 169 4.66 -0.69 9.36
C LEU A 169 5.34 -2.04 9.66
N LEU A 170 4.80 -2.81 10.60
CA LEU A 170 5.28 -4.17 10.89
C LEU A 170 5.16 -5.08 9.65
N ALA A 171 4.06 -4.98 8.93
CA ALA A 171 3.86 -5.72 7.69
C ALA A 171 4.86 -5.30 6.59
N PHE A 172 5.25 -4.03 6.54
CA PHE A 172 6.29 -3.53 5.63
C PHE A 172 7.69 -4.03 5.99
N PHE A 173 8.00 -4.25 7.27
CA PHE A 173 9.24 -4.92 7.66
C PHE A 173 9.28 -6.38 7.16
N ALA A 174 8.16 -7.10 7.17
CA ALA A 174 8.10 -8.43 6.56
C ALA A 174 8.34 -8.39 5.04
N ILE A 175 7.77 -7.38 4.34
CA ILE A 175 8.03 -7.15 2.91
C ILE A 175 9.50 -6.79 2.66
N LEU A 176 10.13 -6.02 3.54
CA LEU A 176 11.55 -5.69 3.45
C LEU A 176 12.41 -6.96 3.49
N VAL A 177 12.15 -7.84 4.47
CA VAL A 177 12.82 -9.14 4.57
C VAL A 177 12.62 -9.97 3.30
N TYR A 178 11.40 -10.01 2.77
CA TYR A 178 11.09 -10.69 1.51
C TYR A 178 11.95 -10.16 0.35
N TYR A 179 12.01 -8.84 0.14
CA TYR A 179 12.82 -8.26 -0.95
C TYR A 179 14.32 -8.39 -0.72
N SER A 180 14.78 -8.43 0.53
CA SER A 180 16.19 -8.74 0.85
C SER A 180 16.56 -10.15 0.41
N PHE A 181 15.71 -11.15 0.72
CA PHE A 181 15.92 -12.51 0.24
C PHE A 181 15.84 -12.60 -1.29
N GLN A 182 14.86 -11.91 -1.90
CA GLN A 182 14.72 -11.91 -3.35
C GLN A 182 15.94 -11.28 -4.05
N ASN A 183 16.48 -10.19 -3.50
CA ASN A 183 17.70 -9.57 -4.02
C ASN A 183 18.92 -10.50 -3.84
N TYR A 184 19.04 -11.18 -2.70
CA TYR A 184 20.10 -12.18 -2.46
C TYR A 184 20.04 -13.33 -3.47
N PHE A 185 18.86 -13.90 -3.72
CA PHE A 185 18.70 -14.96 -4.73
C PHE A 185 18.93 -14.44 -6.15
N SER A 186 18.54 -13.20 -6.45
CA SER A 186 18.80 -12.57 -7.75
C SER A 186 20.30 -12.40 -8.03
N GLN A 187 21.11 -12.07 -7.02
CA GLN A 187 22.56 -11.93 -7.16
C GLN A 187 23.27 -13.27 -7.32
N THR A 188 22.74 -14.33 -6.69
CA THR A 188 23.32 -15.68 -6.75
C THR A 188 22.86 -16.48 -7.98
N GLN A 189 22.14 -15.85 -8.93
CA GLN A 189 21.60 -16.45 -10.16
C GLN A 189 20.74 -17.71 -9.95
N ASN A 190 20.21 -17.91 -8.74
CA ASN A 190 19.33 -19.04 -8.42
C ASN A 190 17.91 -18.75 -8.93
N THR A 191 17.62 -19.20 -10.16
CA THR A 191 16.36 -18.87 -10.85
C THR A 191 15.12 -19.52 -10.23
N GLY A 192 15.22 -20.76 -9.72
CA GLY A 192 14.09 -21.51 -9.17
C GLY A 192 13.34 -20.79 -8.02
N PRO A 193 14.03 -20.43 -6.92
CA PRO A 193 13.41 -19.72 -5.79
C PRO A 193 12.80 -18.37 -6.18
N ILE A 194 13.41 -17.65 -7.13
CA ILE A 194 12.92 -16.34 -7.60
C ILE A 194 11.54 -16.48 -8.25
N PHE A 195 11.35 -17.49 -9.11
CA PHE A 195 10.06 -17.75 -9.77
C PHE A 195 8.98 -18.08 -8.75
N TYR A 196 9.26 -18.96 -7.79
CA TYR A 196 8.31 -19.34 -6.75
C TYR A 196 7.93 -18.16 -5.84
N MET A 197 8.92 -17.38 -5.39
CA MET A 197 8.68 -16.20 -4.57
C MET A 197 7.84 -15.15 -5.31
N ARG A 198 8.05 -14.97 -6.62
CA ARG A 198 7.26 -14.05 -7.45
C ARG A 198 5.82 -14.49 -7.65
N ALA A 199 5.53 -15.80 -7.63
CA ALA A 199 4.17 -16.31 -7.72
C ALA A 199 3.37 -16.04 -6.43
N ILE A 200 4.02 -16.16 -5.26
CA ILE A 200 3.36 -15.97 -3.96
C ILE A 200 3.16 -14.49 -3.62
N TYR A 201 4.09 -13.63 -4.03
CA TYR A 201 4.08 -12.23 -3.62
C TYR A 201 2.79 -11.47 -3.96
N PRO A 202 2.19 -11.61 -5.16
CA PRO A 202 0.90 -10.99 -5.46
C PRO A 202 -0.22 -11.37 -4.49
N MET A 203 -0.24 -12.62 -3.99
CA MET A 203 -1.21 -13.06 -2.98
C MET A 203 -0.94 -12.39 -1.63
N ALA A 204 0.32 -12.37 -1.18
CA ALA A 204 0.71 -11.67 0.05
C ALA A 204 0.39 -10.16 -0.03
N ASN A 205 0.68 -9.55 -1.18
CA ASN A 205 0.32 -8.17 -1.49
C ASN A 205 -1.22 -8.00 -1.55
N GLY A 206 -1.95 -9.04 -1.97
CA GLY A 206 -3.38 -9.24 -1.76
C GLY A 206 -3.82 -8.96 -0.33
N PHE A 207 -3.37 -9.84 0.57
CA PHE A 207 -3.71 -9.81 1.99
C PHE A 207 -3.34 -8.49 2.68
N LEU A 208 -2.18 -7.92 2.35
CA LEU A 208 -1.74 -6.64 2.90
C LEU A 208 -2.72 -5.47 2.64
N SER A 209 -3.46 -5.49 1.53
CA SER A 209 -4.48 -4.46 1.28
C SER A 209 -5.68 -4.56 2.21
N TYR A 210 -6.00 -5.76 2.69
CA TYR A 210 -7.15 -6.00 3.56
C TYR A 210 -6.87 -5.65 5.02
N ILE A 211 -5.61 -5.67 5.44
CA ILE A 211 -5.22 -5.24 6.79
C ILE A 211 -5.73 -3.82 7.08
N ASN A 212 -5.66 -2.93 6.09
CA ASN A 212 -6.08 -1.54 6.24
C ASN A 212 -7.57 -1.37 6.60
N PRO A 213 -8.53 -1.84 5.79
CA PRO A 213 -9.95 -1.81 6.14
C PRO A 213 -10.27 -2.51 7.45
N PHE A 214 -9.68 -3.69 7.71
CA PHE A 214 -9.93 -4.43 8.95
C PHE A 214 -9.43 -3.66 10.17
N CYS A 215 -8.23 -3.09 10.12
CA CYS A 215 -7.71 -2.25 11.19
C CYS A 215 -8.62 -1.04 11.46
N ILE A 216 -9.11 -0.34 10.43
CA ILE A 216 -10.07 0.77 10.62
C ILE A 216 -11.32 0.28 11.33
N LEU A 217 -11.86 -0.86 10.89
CA LEU A 217 -13.12 -1.41 11.39
C LEU A 217 -13.00 -1.95 12.82
N PHE A 218 -11.82 -2.40 13.26
CA PHE A 218 -11.58 -2.79 14.65
C PHE A 218 -11.24 -1.60 15.56
N LEU A 219 -10.46 -0.62 15.07
CA LEU A 219 -9.93 0.48 15.88
C LEU A 219 -10.86 1.70 15.96
N ASN A 220 -11.82 1.84 15.03
CA ASN A 220 -12.78 2.95 15.01
C ASN A 220 -14.21 2.46 15.27
N ARG A 221 -14.55 2.27 16.55
CA ARG A 221 -15.89 1.83 17.00
C ARG A 221 -17.05 2.65 16.44
N ASP A 222 -16.86 3.93 16.16
CA ASP A 222 -17.91 4.80 15.63
C ASP A 222 -18.19 4.48 14.15
N LEU A 223 -17.12 4.30 13.35
CA LEU A 223 -17.25 3.81 11.97
C LEU A 223 -17.78 2.37 11.93
N THR A 224 -17.31 1.48 12.82
CA THR A 224 -17.82 0.09 12.91
C THR A 224 -19.33 0.09 13.14
N LYS A 225 -19.83 0.91 14.07
CA LYS A 225 -21.26 1.03 14.36
C LYS A 225 -22.05 1.57 13.17
N GLN A 226 -21.49 2.53 12.42
CA GLN A 226 -22.11 3.07 11.21
C GLN A 226 -22.16 2.04 10.08
N VAL A 227 -21.07 1.30 9.84
CA VAL A 227 -21.00 0.22 8.84
C VAL A 227 -21.99 -0.90 9.20
N ILE A 228 -21.97 -1.38 10.44
CA ILE A 228 -22.91 -2.39 10.94
C ILE A 228 -24.35 -1.90 10.76
N ARG A 229 -24.69 -0.68 11.17
CA ARG A 229 -26.06 -0.13 10.98
C ARG A 229 -26.47 -0.01 9.52
N SER A 230 -25.53 0.31 8.63
CA SER A 230 -25.77 0.39 7.19
C SER A 230 -26.02 -1.00 6.59
N VAL A 231 -25.25 -2.01 7.01
CA VAL A 231 -25.44 -3.41 6.60
C VAL A 231 -26.77 -3.98 7.13
N TYR A 232 -27.18 -3.58 8.33
CA TYR A 232 -28.48 -3.97 8.91
C TYR A 232 -29.64 -3.01 8.54
N CYS A 233 -29.47 -2.10 7.57
CA CYS A 233 -30.48 -1.15 7.09
C CYS A 233 -31.23 -0.38 8.21
N LYS A 234 -30.58 -0.09 9.35
CA LYS A 234 -31.19 0.70 10.43
C LYS A 234 -31.07 2.19 10.10
N LYS A 235 -32.21 2.89 9.90
CA LYS A 235 -32.28 4.33 9.57
C LYS A 235 -31.35 5.18 10.44
N PHE A 236 -30.62 6.11 9.81
CA PHE A 236 -29.87 7.15 10.50
C PHE A 236 -30.83 7.98 11.36
N LYS A 237 -30.65 7.98 12.69
CA LYS A 237 -31.23 9.03 13.54
C LYS A 237 -30.38 10.29 13.31
N VAL A 238 -30.87 11.17 12.44
CA VAL A 238 -30.40 12.57 12.39
C VAL A 238 -30.72 13.18 13.75
N VAL A 239 -29.68 13.42 14.56
CA VAL A 239 -29.84 14.21 15.78
C VAL A 239 -29.98 15.65 15.33
N SER A 240 -31.21 16.18 15.32
CA SER A 240 -31.40 17.62 15.13
C SER A 240 -30.79 18.32 16.35
N PHE A 241 -29.78 19.15 16.13
CA PHE A 241 -29.39 20.15 17.11
C PHE A 241 -30.60 21.08 17.28
N LYS A 242 -31.29 21.00 18.41
CA LYS A 242 -32.17 22.09 18.84
C LYS A 242 -31.25 23.26 19.19
N GLU A 243 -31.28 24.31 18.38
CA GLU A 243 -30.90 25.64 18.82
C GLU A 243 -31.72 25.97 20.08
N LYS A 244 -31.02 26.15 21.20
CA LYS A 244 -31.58 26.87 22.34
C LYS A 244 -31.29 28.34 22.08
N VAL A 245 -32.34 29.08 21.72
CA VAL A 245 -32.47 30.51 22.03
C VAL A 245 -33.22 30.60 23.34
#